data_AF-A0A086XSW1-F1
#
_entry.id   AF-A0A086XSW1-F1
#
_cell.length_a   1.000
_cell.length_b   1.000
_cell.length_c   1.000
_cell.angle_alpha   90.00
_cell.angle_beta   90.00
_cell.angle_gamma   90.00
#
_symmetry.space_group_name_H-M   'P 1'
#
loop_
_entity.id
_entity.type
_entity.pdbx_description
1 polymer ?
#
loop_
_entity_poly.entity_id
_entity_poly.type
_entity_poly.pdbx_seq_one_letter_code
_entity_poly.pdbx_strand_id
1 'polypeptide(L)'
;MTNDLVRKIASVMSKAMTLICVRNTCLETLHAGPGVVSHTGDYSDVLVTDANGRQIPWSEVSRISDDEMRDLMREIVNRLYTFKLRVGEQEFRDYLDRQLTSTQNWDEPRHDWNLAGRKRTRRSGLMRQLPPRPKTLAPDQSAMEPSNATSCS
;
A
#
# COMPACT_ATOMS: atom_id res chain seq x y z
N MET A 1 -26.90 6.69 21.51
CA MET A 1 -26.30 6.71 20.16
C MET A 1 -26.86 5.50 19.42
N THR A 2 -27.46 5.63 18.23
CA THR A 2 -28.05 4.48 17.54
C THR A 2 -26.96 3.50 17.09
N ASN A 3 -27.25 2.18 17.12
CA ASN A 3 -26.31 1.14 16.69
C ASN A 3 -25.77 1.38 15.26
N ASP A 4 -26.58 1.99 14.39
CA ASP A 4 -26.18 2.37 13.03
C ASP A 4 -25.11 3.46 12.99
N LEU A 5 -25.20 4.46 13.87
CA LEU A 5 -24.19 5.51 13.94
C LEU A 5 -22.85 4.95 14.42
N VAL A 6 -22.88 4.05 15.42
CA VAL A 6 -21.68 3.35 15.90
C VAL A 6 -21.02 2.53 14.78
N ARG A 7 -21.81 1.75 14.03
CA ARG A 7 -21.31 0.98 12.88
C ARG A 7 -20.73 1.86 11.78
N LYS A 8 -21.39 2.98 11.45
CA LYS A 8 -20.88 3.95 10.46
C LYS A 8 -19.55 4.56 10.90
N ILE A 9 -19.45 5.01 12.16
CA ILE A 9 -18.20 5.57 12.71
C ILE A 9 -17.09 4.51 12.69
N ALA A 10 -17.37 3.29 13.15
CA ALA A 10 -16.40 2.20 13.13
C ALA A 10 -15.92 1.89 11.70
N SER A 11 -16.81 1.88 10.71
CA SER A 11 -16.45 1.63 9.32
C SER A 11 -15.50 2.71 8.77
N VAL A 12 -15.84 3.98 8.94
CA VAL A 12 -15.00 5.11 8.47
C VAL A 12 -13.64 5.10 9.17
N MET A 13 -13.62 4.93 10.49
CA MET A 13 -12.39 4.90 11.26
C MET A 13 -11.49 3.72 10.87
N SER A 14 -12.06 2.55 10.57
CA SER A 14 -11.27 1.37 10.18
C SER A 14 -10.60 1.57 8.83
N LYS A 15 -11.32 2.14 7.85
CA LYS A 15 -10.74 2.51 6.56
C LYS A 15 -9.64 3.57 6.72
N ALA A 16 -9.88 4.60 7.54
CA ALA A 16 -8.90 5.64 7.80
C ALA A 16 -7.62 5.09 8.46
N MET A 17 -7.76 4.26 9.50
CA MET A 17 -6.62 3.62 10.17
C MET A 17 -5.86 2.68 9.23
N THR A 18 -6.56 1.88 8.43
CA THR A 18 -5.90 0.97 7.46
C THR A 18 -5.11 1.78 6.43
N LEU A 19 -5.70 2.85 5.89
CA LEU A 19 -5.00 3.70 4.92
C LEU A 19 -3.77 4.38 5.55
N ILE A 20 -3.95 5.02 6.70
CA ILE A 20 -2.93 5.89 7.29
C ILE A 20 -1.85 5.13 8.04
N CYS A 21 -2.23 4.11 8.82
CA CYS A 21 -1.33 3.41 9.73
C CYS A 21 -0.78 2.09 9.15
N VAL A 22 -1.31 1.63 8.01
CA VAL A 22 -0.85 0.37 7.37
C VAL A 22 -0.41 0.62 5.94
N ARG A 23 -1.31 1.07 5.06
CA ARG A 23 -0.98 1.21 3.64
C ARG A 23 0.09 2.25 3.39
N ASN A 24 -0.07 3.45 3.95
CA ASN A 24 0.83 4.58 3.76
C ASN A 24 2.10 4.48 4.64
N THR A 25 2.69 3.28 4.72
CA THR A 25 3.91 2.98 5.48
C THR A 25 4.96 2.34 4.57
N CYS A 26 6.02 1.73 5.13
CA CYS A 26 6.99 0.95 4.36
C CYS A 26 6.35 -0.19 3.54
N LEU A 27 5.12 -0.60 3.87
CA LEU A 27 4.36 -1.56 3.08
C LEU A 27 4.18 -1.11 1.62
N GLU A 28 4.02 0.19 1.36
CA GLU A 28 3.95 0.71 -0.01
C GLU A 28 5.26 0.53 -0.76
N THR A 29 6.41 0.68 -0.08
CA THR A 29 7.72 0.42 -0.67
C THR A 29 7.91 -1.07 -0.96
N LEU A 30 7.48 -1.96 -0.05
CA LEU A 30 7.57 -3.41 -0.24
C LEU A 30 6.68 -3.91 -1.39
N HIS A 31 5.59 -3.21 -1.68
CA HIS A 31 4.67 -3.50 -2.77
C HIS A 31 4.99 -2.70 -4.05
N ALA A 32 5.93 -1.77 -4.02
CA ALA A 32 6.29 -0.99 -5.19
C ALA A 32 7.06 -1.84 -6.20
N GLY A 33 6.80 -1.60 -7.48
CA GLY A 33 7.47 -2.28 -8.57
C GLY A 33 6.50 -2.59 -9.71
N PRO A 34 7.00 -2.84 -10.92
CA PRO A 34 6.16 -3.34 -12.00
C PRO A 34 5.71 -4.76 -11.68
N GLY A 35 4.44 -5.06 -11.97
CA GLY A 35 3.98 -6.44 -12.05
C GLY A 35 4.72 -7.19 -13.17
N VAL A 36 4.82 -8.51 -13.04
CA VAL A 36 5.34 -9.38 -14.09
C VAL A 36 4.25 -9.71 -15.11
N VAL A 37 4.65 -10.02 -16.33
CA VAL A 37 3.74 -10.54 -17.37
C VAL A 37 3.83 -12.06 -17.38
N SER A 38 2.67 -12.72 -17.37
CA SER A 38 2.53 -14.16 -17.57
C SER A 38 1.70 -14.41 -18.83
N HIS A 39 2.13 -15.37 -19.65
CA HIS A 39 1.40 -15.83 -20.83
C HIS A 39 0.43 -16.97 -20.52
N THR A 40 0.64 -17.71 -19.42
CA THR A 40 -0.29 -18.76 -18.95
C THR A 40 -1.41 -18.20 -18.06
N GLY A 41 -1.22 -17.03 -17.46
CA GLY A 41 -2.16 -16.36 -16.57
C GLY A 41 -2.14 -16.86 -15.12
N ASP A 42 -1.54 -18.02 -14.86
CA ASP A 42 -1.31 -18.57 -13.52
C ASP A 42 0.10 -18.29 -12.99
N TYR A 43 0.92 -17.55 -13.76
CA TYR A 43 2.29 -17.18 -13.45
C TYR A 43 3.27 -18.36 -13.29
N SER A 44 2.89 -19.57 -13.70
CA SER A 44 3.77 -20.74 -13.71
C SER A 44 4.94 -20.60 -14.69
N ASP A 45 4.80 -19.72 -15.68
CA ASP A 45 5.82 -19.38 -16.68
C ASP A 45 6.75 -18.23 -16.26
N VAL A 46 6.59 -17.68 -15.04
CA VAL A 46 7.41 -16.58 -14.54
C VAL A 46 8.43 -17.06 -13.50
N LEU A 47 9.69 -16.71 -13.73
CA LEU A 47 10.82 -17.03 -12.86
C LEU A 47 11.57 -15.74 -12.46
N VAL A 48 12.06 -15.69 -11.23
CA VAL A 48 13.03 -14.68 -10.76
C VAL A 48 14.38 -15.35 -10.65
N THR A 49 15.41 -14.73 -11.23
CA THR A 49 16.80 -15.18 -11.07
C THR A 49 17.50 -14.29 -10.06
N ASP A 50 18.02 -14.89 -8.97
CA ASP A 50 18.80 -14.15 -7.98
C ASP A 50 20.26 -13.91 -8.43
N ALA A 51 21.02 -13.19 -7.62
CA ALA A 51 22.43 -12.88 -7.92
C ALA A 51 23.35 -14.10 -7.95
N ASN A 52 22.93 -15.24 -7.38
CA ASN A 52 23.67 -16.50 -7.42
C ASN A 52 23.26 -17.36 -8.63
N GLY A 53 22.36 -16.88 -9.49
CA GLY A 53 21.83 -17.62 -10.64
C GLY A 53 20.73 -18.62 -10.27
N ARG A 54 20.21 -18.61 -9.04
CA ARG A 54 19.09 -19.47 -8.66
C ARG A 54 17.81 -18.95 -9.31
N GLN A 55 17.12 -19.82 -10.03
CA GLN A 55 15.78 -19.57 -10.54
C GLN A 55 14.74 -19.92 -9.47
N ILE A 56 13.84 -18.99 -9.17
CA ILE A 56 12.79 -19.12 -8.17
C ILE A 56 11.45 -18.88 -8.87
N PRO A 57 10.47 -19.80 -8.75
CA PRO A 57 9.11 -19.58 -9.26
C PRO A 57 8.50 -18.31 -8.69
N TRP A 58 7.79 -17.52 -9.51
CA TRP A 58 7.15 -16.29 -9.06
C TRP A 58 6.18 -16.48 -7.89
N SER A 59 5.58 -17.66 -7.76
CA SER A 59 4.71 -18.07 -6.66
C SER A 59 5.46 -18.31 -5.34
N GLU A 60 6.77 -18.49 -5.38
CA GLU A 60 7.64 -18.77 -4.21
C GLU A 60 8.50 -17.57 -3.82
N VAL A 61 8.50 -16.51 -4.64
CA VAL A 61 9.20 -15.27 -4.33
C VAL A 61 8.52 -14.56 -3.17
N SER A 62 9.31 -14.02 -2.24
CA SER A 62 8.82 -13.16 -1.15
C SER A 62 8.40 -11.79 -1.71
N ARG A 63 7.18 -11.70 -2.24
CA ARG A 63 6.57 -10.51 -2.85
C ARG A 63 5.15 -10.29 -2.36
N ILE A 64 4.55 -9.15 -2.73
CA ILE A 64 3.12 -8.89 -2.58
C ILE A 64 2.59 -8.39 -3.92
N SER A 65 1.69 -9.13 -4.56
CA SER A 65 0.99 -8.69 -5.79
C SER A 65 -0.13 -7.70 -5.48
N ASP A 66 -0.63 -7.01 -6.53
CA ASP A 66 -1.77 -6.11 -6.41
C ASP A 66 -3.02 -6.80 -5.85
N ASP A 67 -3.27 -8.06 -6.23
CA ASP A 67 -4.42 -8.83 -5.75
C ASP A 67 -4.22 -9.27 -4.29
N GLU A 68 -3.03 -9.77 -3.95
CA GLU A 68 -2.68 -10.10 -2.54
C GLU A 68 -2.78 -8.86 -1.64
N MET A 69 -2.31 -7.72 -2.12
CA MET A 69 -2.39 -6.44 -1.43
C MET A 69 -3.85 -5.99 -1.25
N ARG A 70 -4.70 -6.17 -2.26
CA ARG A 70 -6.13 -5.86 -2.16
C ARG A 70 -6.82 -6.72 -1.11
N ASP A 71 -6.49 -8.01 -1.07
CA ASP A 71 -7.06 -8.95 -0.12
C ASP A 71 -6.56 -8.69 1.30
N LEU A 72 -5.26 -8.42 1.47
CA LEU A 72 -4.65 -7.99 2.73
C LEU A 72 -5.37 -6.73 3.28
N MET A 73 -5.55 -5.70 2.45
CA MET A 73 -6.22 -4.48 2.85
C MET A 73 -7.68 -4.71 3.23
N ARG A 74 -8.40 -5.59 2.51
CA ARG A 74 -9.78 -5.97 2.86
C ARG A 74 -9.84 -6.66 4.21
N GLU A 75 -8.94 -7.61 4.46
CA GLU A 75 -8.87 -8.32 5.73
C GLU A 75 -8.60 -7.34 6.89
N ILE A 76 -7.59 -6.49 6.77
CA ILE A 76 -7.24 -5.53 7.82
C ILE A 76 -8.40 -4.58 8.13
N VAL A 77 -9.08 -4.03 7.11
CA VAL A 77 -10.26 -3.17 7.32
C VAL A 77 -11.36 -3.92 8.07
N ASN A 78 -11.66 -5.17 7.69
CA ASN A 78 -12.69 -5.98 8.31
C ASN A 78 -12.34 -6.33 9.77
N ARG A 79 -11.07 -6.63 10.04
CA ARG A 79 -10.56 -6.93 11.40
C ARG A 79 -10.62 -5.69 12.29
N LEU A 80 -10.17 -4.53 11.81
CA LEU A 80 -10.25 -3.27 12.56
C LEU A 80 -11.71 -2.85 12.83
N TYR A 81 -12.61 -3.06 11.86
CA TYR A 81 -14.03 -2.80 12.04
C TYR A 81 -14.63 -3.69 13.13
N THR A 82 -14.38 -4.99 13.05
CA THR A 82 -14.83 -5.96 14.06
C THR A 82 -14.25 -5.65 15.44
N PHE A 83 -12.94 -5.37 15.51
CA PHE A 83 -12.26 -4.97 16.75
C PHE A 83 -12.97 -3.78 17.40
N LYS A 84 -13.26 -2.72 16.63
CA LYS A 84 -13.92 -1.51 17.14
C LYS A 84 -15.32 -1.78 17.68
N LEU A 85 -16.07 -2.71 17.09
CA LEU A 85 -17.40 -3.07 17.59
C LEU A 85 -17.32 -3.90 18.87
N ARG A 86 -16.29 -4.73 19.02
CA ARG A 86 -16.17 -5.70 20.11
C ARG A 86 -15.31 -5.26 21.28
N VAL A 87 -14.49 -4.23 21.15
CA VAL A 87 -13.52 -3.81 22.20
C VAL A 87 -14.18 -3.45 23.54
N GLY A 88 -15.47 -3.14 23.57
CA GLY A 88 -16.23 -2.93 24.80
C GLY A 88 -16.72 -4.21 25.50
N GLU A 89 -16.69 -5.35 24.82
CA GLU A 89 -17.14 -6.65 25.35
C GLU A 89 -16.05 -7.24 26.25
N GLN A 90 -16.41 -7.64 27.48
CA GLN A 90 -15.44 -8.16 28.46
C GLN A 90 -14.70 -9.39 27.93
N GLU A 91 -15.40 -10.36 27.34
CA GLU A 91 -14.80 -11.57 26.79
C GLU A 91 -13.75 -11.26 25.71
N PHE A 92 -14.02 -10.28 24.84
CA PHE A 92 -13.08 -9.88 23.81
C PHE A 92 -11.86 -9.18 24.40
N ARG A 93 -12.03 -8.39 25.46
CA ARG A 93 -10.92 -7.77 26.20
C ARG A 93 -10.02 -8.82 26.85
N ASP A 94 -10.60 -9.82 27.50
CA ASP A 94 -9.84 -10.93 28.09
C ASP A 94 -9.05 -11.71 27.03
N TYR A 95 -9.63 -11.86 25.83
CA TYR A 95 -8.92 -12.41 24.68
C TYR A 95 -7.74 -11.51 24.25
N LEU A 96 -7.94 -10.19 24.15
CA LEU A 96 -6.89 -9.25 23.76
C LEU A 96 -5.73 -9.25 24.75
N ASP A 97 -5.99 -9.27 26.06
CA ASP A 97 -4.94 -9.30 27.08
C ASP A 97 -4.03 -10.53 26.92
N ARG A 98 -4.61 -11.70 26.60
CA ARG A 98 -3.84 -12.89 26.26
C ARG A 98 -3.02 -12.73 24.98
N GLN A 99 -3.58 -12.10 23.94
CA GLN A 99 -2.86 -11.90 22.68
C GLN A 99 -1.71 -10.90 22.79
N LEU A 100 -1.89 -9.82 23.56
CA LEU A 100 -0.87 -8.79 23.78
C LEU A 100 0.37 -9.31 24.52
N THR A 101 0.27 -10.45 25.20
CA THR A 101 1.45 -11.15 25.75
C THR A 101 2.46 -11.50 24.65
N SER A 102 2.02 -11.76 23.41
CA SER A 102 2.91 -12.06 22.28
C SER A 102 3.72 -10.86 21.78
N THR A 103 3.34 -9.63 22.17
CA THR A 103 4.01 -8.40 21.75
C THR A 103 5.00 -7.87 22.79
N GLN A 104 5.28 -8.63 23.85
CA GLN A 104 6.18 -8.19 24.94
C GLN A 104 7.61 -7.88 24.46
N ASN A 105 8.03 -8.49 23.36
CA ASN A 105 9.36 -8.28 22.77
C ASN A 105 9.35 -7.22 21.66
N TRP A 106 8.24 -6.52 21.44
CA TRP A 106 8.16 -5.45 20.45
C TRP A 106 8.64 -4.15 21.10
N ASP A 107 9.23 -3.27 20.31
CA ASP A 107 9.61 -1.94 20.79
C ASP A 107 8.37 -1.14 21.20
N GLU A 108 8.51 -0.34 22.27
CA GLU A 108 7.46 0.59 22.70
C GLU A 108 7.14 1.62 21.60
N PRO A 109 5.87 1.98 21.39
CA PRO A 109 5.46 2.88 20.34
C PRO A 109 6.06 4.28 20.54
N ARG A 110 6.66 4.81 19.47
CA ARG A 110 7.17 6.19 19.43
C ARG A 110 6.19 7.09 18.69
N HIS A 111 6.15 8.36 19.09
CA HIS A 111 5.30 9.34 18.43
C HIS A 111 5.80 9.64 17.00
N ASP A 112 4.97 9.39 15.99
CA ASP A 112 5.27 9.76 14.61
C ASP A 112 4.89 11.23 14.34
N TRP A 113 5.89 12.11 14.43
CA TRP A 113 5.73 13.54 14.17
C TRP A 113 5.37 13.86 12.71
N ASN A 114 5.70 13.00 11.74
CA ASN A 114 5.32 13.22 10.34
C ASN A 114 3.82 12.99 10.13
N LEU A 115 3.23 12.07 10.90
CA LEU A 115 1.78 11.89 10.94
C LEU A 115 1.10 13.04 11.69
N ALA A 116 1.64 13.45 12.85
CA ALA A 116 1.06 14.49 13.70
C ALA A 116 1.19 15.92 13.15
N GLY A 117 2.22 16.18 12.33
CA GLY A 117 2.63 17.53 11.90
C GLY A 117 2.30 17.91 10.46
N ARG A 118 1.56 17.10 9.70
CA ARG A 118 1.16 17.47 8.33
C ARG A 118 0.25 18.71 8.36
N LYS A 119 0.85 19.90 8.25
CA LYS A 119 0.15 21.13 7.84
C LYS A 119 -0.56 20.78 6.55
N ARG A 120 -1.90 20.70 6.57
CA ARG A 120 -2.71 20.62 5.36
C ARG A 120 -2.30 21.81 4.51
N THR A 121 -1.46 21.61 3.50
CA THR A 121 -1.26 22.61 2.47
C THR A 121 -2.66 22.84 1.91
N ARG A 122 -3.27 23.98 2.24
CA ARG A 122 -4.46 24.45 1.55
C ARG A 122 -4.07 24.39 0.07
N ARG A 123 -4.63 23.45 -0.69
CA ARG A 123 -4.76 23.64 -2.14
C ARG A 123 -5.68 24.84 -2.28
N SER A 124 -5.11 26.04 -2.17
CA SER A 124 -5.72 27.24 -2.69
C SER A 124 -5.97 26.94 -4.16
N GLY A 125 -7.24 26.97 -4.56
CA GLY A 125 -7.63 26.82 -5.94
C GLY A 125 -6.93 27.90 -6.76
N LEU A 126 -5.82 27.54 -7.38
CA LEU A 126 -5.37 28.19 -8.59
C LEU A 126 -5.35 27.10 -9.64
N MET A 127 -6.41 27.08 -10.42
CA MET A 127 -6.54 26.42 -11.71
C MET A 127 -5.26 26.75 -12.50
N ARG A 128 -4.30 25.83 -12.57
CA ARG A 128 -3.24 25.92 -13.57
C ARG A 128 -3.94 25.67 -14.89
N GLN A 129 -4.27 26.76 -15.59
CA GLN A 129 -4.53 26.66 -17.02
C GLN A 129 -3.27 26.06 -17.64
N LEU A 130 -3.39 24.85 -18.18
CA LEU A 130 -2.34 24.34 -19.06
C LEU A 130 -2.25 25.27 -20.27
N PRO A 131 -1.05 25.67 -20.71
CA PRO A 131 -0.92 26.36 -21.98
C PRO A 131 -1.48 25.46 -23.09
N PRO A 132 -2.13 26.02 -24.13
CA PRO A 132 -2.68 25.23 -25.21
C PRO A 132 -1.58 24.41 -25.87
N ARG A 133 -1.91 23.14 -26.15
CA ARG A 133 -1.01 22.17 -26.76
C ARG A 133 -0.47 22.73 -28.09
N PRO A 134 0.85 22.75 -28.33
CA PRO A 134 1.39 23.12 -29.64
C PRO A 134 0.81 22.19 -30.71
N LYS A 135 0.43 22.76 -31.86
CA LYS A 135 -0.01 21.96 -33.02
C LYS A 135 1.15 21.07 -33.46
N THR A 136 0.92 19.77 -33.51
CA THR A 136 1.88 18.77 -34.01
C THR A 136 2.26 19.13 -35.44
N LEU A 137 3.51 19.55 -35.66
CA LEU A 137 4.14 19.51 -36.98
C LEU A 137 4.51 18.05 -37.27
N ALA A 138 4.23 17.59 -38.48
CA ALA A 138 4.51 16.23 -38.93
C ALA A 138 6.02 15.93 -38.82
N PRO A 139 6.41 14.67 -38.54
CA PRO A 139 7.81 14.32 -38.32
C PRO A 139 8.60 14.39 -39.63
N ASP A 140 9.66 15.20 -39.62
CA ASP A 140 10.71 15.19 -40.63
C ASP A 140 11.62 13.96 -40.39
N GLN A 141 11.83 13.17 -41.44
CA GLN A 141 12.61 11.96 -41.40
C GLN A 141 14.08 12.30 -41.67
N SER A 142 14.89 12.43 -40.61
CA SER A 142 16.35 12.37 -40.77
C SER A 142 17.08 12.04 -39.46
N ALA A 143 17.91 10.99 -39.54
CA ALA A 143 19.10 10.67 -38.73
C ALA A 143 18.98 9.94 -37.36
N MET A 144 19.25 8.63 -37.41
CA MET A 144 20.20 7.82 -36.59
C MET A 144 21.20 8.67 -35.73
N GLU A 145 21.60 8.40 -34.48
CA GLU A 145 22.04 7.18 -33.77
C GLU A 145 22.19 7.44 -32.23
N PRO A 146 22.49 6.44 -31.37
CA PRO A 146 22.13 6.43 -29.94
C PRO A 146 23.27 6.81 -28.96
N SER A 147 22.93 7.19 -27.72
CA SER A 147 23.90 7.22 -26.61
C SER A 147 23.26 7.02 -25.21
N ASN A 148 23.68 5.91 -24.59
CA ASN A 148 23.93 5.56 -23.18
C ASN A 148 23.12 6.11 -21.98
N ALA A 149 22.53 5.13 -21.27
CA ALA A 149 22.56 4.81 -19.83
C ALA A 149 22.99 5.86 -18.79
N THR A 150 22.23 5.96 -17.68
CA THR A 150 22.75 5.97 -16.29
C THR A 150 21.63 5.61 -15.27
N SER A 151 22.02 4.78 -14.30
CA SER A 151 21.28 4.23 -13.14
C SER A 151 21.30 5.18 -11.92
N CYS A 152 20.39 5.01 -10.94
CA CYS A 152 20.50 5.65 -9.62
C CYS A 152 20.16 4.68 -8.46
N SER A 153 20.93 4.90 -7.40
CA SER A 153 21.16 4.15 -6.16
C SER A 153 20.03 4.16 -5.13
#